data_AF-A0A7D9E036-F1
#
_entry.id   AF-A0A7D9E036-F1
#
_cell.length_a   1.000
_cell.length_b   1.000
_cell.length_c   1.000
_cell.angle_alpha   90.00
_cell.angle_beta   90.00
_cell.angle_gamma   90.00
#
_symmetry.space_group_name_H-M   'P 1'
#
loop_
_entity.id
_entity.type
_entity.pdbx_description
1 polymer ?
#
loop_
_entity_poly.entity_id
_entity_poly.type
_entity_poly.pdbx_seq_one_letter_code
_entity_poly.pdbx_strand_id
1 'polypeptide(L)'
;PNCVKPCPKIYRPVCGSDGKTYSNECLLEIADCLSEEDITKVHDGPCKPNCLKPCQEIYRPVCGSNGKTYSNECELEIADCLCEEDITKVHDGPCKPNCLKPCPLIYRPVCGSDGKTYSNECLLENADCLSEEDITKVHDGPCKPNCLKPCQEIYRPVCGSNGKTYSNECELEIADCLCEEDITKVHDGPCKPNCLKPCPLIYRPVCGSDGKTYSNECLLENADCLSEEDITKVHDGPCKPNCLKPCPKIYRPVCGSDGKTYSNECQLEIADCLSEEDVTKVHDGPCSR
;
A
#
# COMPACT_ATOMS: atom_id res chain seq x y z
N PRO A 1 -51.87 9.63 53.55
CA PRO A 1 -51.07 10.70 52.88
C PRO A 1 -52.00 11.55 52.02
N ASN A 2 -51.93 12.88 52.09
CA ASN A 2 -52.79 13.73 51.28
C ASN A 2 -52.19 13.84 49.87
N CYS A 3 -52.57 12.91 48.99
CA CYS A 3 -51.99 12.78 47.65
C CYS A 3 -52.37 13.93 46.70
N VAL A 4 -53.45 14.66 47.00
CA VAL A 4 -54.01 15.66 46.09
C VAL A 4 -53.41 17.03 46.39
N LYS A 5 -52.49 17.47 45.53
CA LYS A 5 -51.91 18.82 45.52
C LYS A 5 -52.29 19.56 44.24
N PRO A 6 -52.41 20.89 44.25
CA PRO A 6 -52.69 21.66 43.04
C PRO A 6 -51.51 21.56 42.06
N CYS A 7 -51.75 20.96 40.89
CA CYS A 7 -50.77 20.93 39.80
C CYS A 7 -50.90 22.13 38.87
N PRO A 8 -49.79 22.65 38.34
CA PRO A 8 -49.82 23.68 37.31
C PRO A 8 -50.47 23.14 36.01
N LYS A 9 -51.26 23.98 35.33
CA LYS A 9 -51.86 23.67 34.02
C LYS A 9 -50.86 23.89 32.88
N ILE A 10 -49.72 23.20 32.96
CA ILE A 10 -48.66 23.23 31.94
C ILE A 10 -48.63 21.88 31.23
N TYR A 11 -48.58 21.90 29.90
CA TYR A 11 -48.45 20.68 29.10
C TYR A 11 -46.97 20.40 28.80
N ARG A 12 -46.37 19.50 29.57
CA ARG A 12 -45.03 18.93 29.42
C ARG A 12 -45.14 17.43 29.68
N PRO A 13 -45.66 16.66 28.70
CA PRO A 13 -46.12 15.31 28.95
C PRO A 13 -44.99 14.40 29.41
N VAL A 14 -45.33 13.37 30.19
CA VAL A 14 -44.41 12.30 30.63
C VAL A 14 -45.10 10.94 30.48
N CYS A 15 -44.34 9.90 30.17
CA CYS A 15 -44.84 8.53 30.10
C CYS A 15 -44.61 7.80 31.43
N GLY A 16 -45.68 7.29 32.03
CA GLY A 16 -45.61 6.45 33.23
C GLY A 16 -45.33 4.98 32.92
N SER A 17 -44.83 4.23 33.92
CA SER A 17 -44.60 2.79 33.84
C SER A 17 -45.90 1.99 33.63
N ASP A 18 -47.05 2.60 33.89
CA ASP A 18 -48.39 2.08 33.59
C ASP A 18 -48.81 2.26 32.11
N GLY A 19 -47.91 2.77 31.27
CA GLY A 19 -48.14 3.03 29.85
C GLY A 19 -49.07 4.23 29.58
N LYS A 20 -49.41 5.04 30.59
CA LYS A 20 -50.24 6.23 30.41
C LYS A 20 -49.38 7.49 30.27
N THR A 21 -49.87 8.38 29.39
CA THR A 21 -49.30 9.74 29.25
C THR A 21 -49.94 10.68 30.25
N TYR A 22 -49.13 11.29 31.09
CA TYR A 22 -49.55 12.34 32.02
C TYR A 22 -49.20 13.71 31.43
N SER A 23 -50.05 14.72 31.59
CA SER A 23 -49.81 16.03 30.98
C SER A 23 -48.60 16.78 31.57
N ASN A 24 -48.18 16.40 32.77
CA ASN A 24 -46.94 16.82 33.41
C ASN A 24 -46.58 15.87 34.57
N GLU A 25 -45.35 15.98 35.06
CA GLU A 25 -44.79 15.16 36.14
C GLU A 25 -45.60 15.26 37.45
N CYS A 26 -46.16 16.42 37.77
CA CYS A 26 -47.02 16.59 38.94
C CYS A 26 -48.28 15.69 38.87
N LEU A 27 -48.87 15.53 37.69
CA LEU A 27 -50.02 14.64 37.50
C LEU A 27 -49.64 13.16 37.56
N LEU A 28 -48.42 12.80 37.15
CA LEU A 28 -47.88 11.45 37.33
C LEU A 28 -47.70 11.13 38.81
N GLU A 29 -47.10 12.04 39.59
CA GLU A 29 -46.92 11.85 41.04
C GLU A 29 -48.25 11.71 41.80
N ILE A 30 -49.29 12.44 41.37
CA ILE A 30 -50.63 12.26 41.94
C ILE A 30 -51.18 10.89 41.59
N ALA A 31 -51.02 10.44 40.34
CA ALA A 31 -51.51 9.13 39.90
C ALA A 31 -50.80 7.98 40.62
N ASP A 32 -49.48 8.07 40.78
CA ASP A 32 -48.67 7.15 41.57
C ASP A 32 -49.17 7.07 43.02
N CYS A 33 -49.32 8.22 43.69
CA CYS A 33 -49.80 8.27 45.08
C CYS A 33 -51.21 7.70 45.28
N LEU A 34 -52.06 7.73 44.23
CA LEU A 34 -53.42 7.19 44.24
C LEU A 34 -53.52 5.73 43.78
N SER A 35 -52.45 5.20 43.18
CA SER A 35 -52.39 3.85 42.64
C SER A 35 -52.05 2.82 43.72
N GLU A 36 -52.47 1.57 43.52
CA GLU A 36 -52.01 0.43 44.34
C GLU A 36 -50.66 -0.12 43.84
N GLU A 37 -50.28 0.23 42.60
CA GLU A 37 -49.01 -0.11 41.95
C GLU A 37 -48.09 1.12 41.85
N ASP A 38 -46.78 0.92 41.92
CA ASP A 38 -45.76 1.97 41.80
C ASP A 38 -45.65 2.45 40.33
N ILE A 39 -46.06 3.70 40.09
CA ILE A 39 -46.04 4.33 38.77
C ILE A 39 -44.82 5.25 38.70
N THR A 40 -43.74 4.77 38.08
CA THR A 40 -42.52 5.53 37.87
C THR A 40 -42.52 6.22 36.51
N LYS A 41 -41.76 7.32 36.37
CA LYS A 41 -41.55 7.98 35.08
C LYS A 41 -40.59 7.14 34.22
N VAL A 42 -41.05 6.73 33.04
CA VAL A 42 -40.22 5.99 32.05
C VAL A 42 -39.39 6.97 31.22
N HIS A 43 -40.04 7.97 30.62
CA HIS A 43 -39.37 9.01 29.83
C HIS A 43 -40.21 10.29 29.77
N ASP A 44 -39.58 11.41 29.40
CA ASP A 44 -40.29 12.65 29.09
C ASP A 44 -40.93 12.55 27.69
N GLY A 45 -42.09 13.17 27.49
CA GLY A 45 -42.91 13.04 26.29
C GLY A 45 -44.12 12.09 26.46
N PRO A 46 -45.03 12.04 25.48
CA PRO A 46 -46.15 11.10 25.48
C PRO A 46 -45.67 9.66 25.29
N CYS A 47 -46.36 8.70 25.90
CA CYS A 47 -46.09 7.28 25.67
C CYS A 47 -46.28 6.93 24.19
N LYS A 48 -45.27 6.25 23.62
CA LYS A 48 -45.36 5.69 22.28
C LYS A 48 -45.78 4.21 22.36
N PRO A 49 -47.00 3.86 21.93
CA PRO A 49 -47.44 2.46 21.97
C PRO A 49 -46.52 1.59 21.09
N ASN A 50 -46.18 0.40 21.59
CA ASN A 50 -45.31 -0.63 20.98
C ASN A 50 -43.78 -0.42 21.07
N CYS A 51 -43.28 0.62 21.73
CA CYS A 51 -41.83 0.80 21.94
C CYS A 51 -41.27 -0.01 23.10
N LEU A 52 -42.05 -0.20 24.18
CA LEU A 52 -41.58 -0.80 25.42
C LEU A 52 -41.75 -2.32 25.38
N LYS A 53 -40.75 -3.02 24.86
CA LYS A 53 -40.63 -4.49 24.95
C LYS A 53 -39.64 -4.86 26.06
N PRO A 54 -39.85 -5.98 26.80
CA PRO A 54 -38.88 -6.43 27.79
C PRO A 54 -37.56 -6.81 27.11
N CYS A 55 -36.45 -6.17 27.49
CA CYS A 55 -35.12 -6.61 27.10
C CYS A 55 -34.59 -7.65 28.10
N GLN A 56 -33.75 -8.57 27.61
CA GLN A 56 -32.97 -9.43 28.49
C GLN A 56 -31.80 -8.62 29.06
N GLU A 57 -31.48 -8.80 30.35
CA GLU A 57 -30.33 -8.16 30.99
C GLU A 57 -29.00 -8.82 30.60
N ILE A 58 -28.67 -8.74 29.32
CA ILE A 58 -27.41 -9.23 28.76
C ILE A 58 -26.56 -8.00 28.40
N TYR A 59 -25.33 -7.94 28.93
CA TYR A 59 -24.38 -6.88 28.61
C TYR A 59 -23.58 -7.23 27.36
N ARG A 60 -23.98 -6.66 26.22
CA ARG A 60 -23.34 -6.72 24.90
C ARG A 60 -23.41 -5.31 24.27
N PRO A 61 -22.55 -4.38 24.71
CA PRO A 61 -22.78 -2.97 24.47
C PRO A 61 -22.75 -2.61 22.99
N VAL A 62 -23.48 -1.57 22.61
CA VAL A 62 -23.49 -0.98 21.26
C VAL A 62 -23.40 0.54 21.33
N CYS A 63 -22.76 1.16 20.33
CA CYS A 63 -22.67 2.61 20.22
C CYS A 63 -23.76 3.16 19.30
N GLY A 64 -24.61 4.06 19.82
CA GLY A 64 -25.63 4.75 19.02
C GLY A 64 -25.09 5.99 18.28
N SER A 65 -25.79 6.42 17.23
CA SER A 65 -25.46 7.62 16.44
C SER A 65 -25.46 8.91 17.26
N ASN A 66 -26.13 8.91 18.41
CA ASN A 66 -26.12 9.98 19.40
C ASN A 66 -24.88 9.98 20.33
N GLY A 67 -23.92 9.08 20.10
CA GLY A 67 -22.70 8.95 20.90
C GLY A 67 -22.91 8.32 22.27
N LYS A 68 -24.09 7.72 22.54
CA LYS A 68 -24.39 7.01 23.79
C LYS A 68 -24.15 5.51 23.64
N THR A 69 -23.52 4.93 24.65
CA THR A 69 -23.41 3.47 24.80
C THR A 69 -24.70 2.91 25.38
N TYR A 70 -25.25 1.89 24.73
CA TYR A 70 -26.39 1.10 25.22
C TYR A 70 -25.89 -0.27 25.68
N SER A 71 -26.53 -0.86 26.70
CA SER A 71 -26.05 -2.14 27.28
C SER A 71 -26.19 -3.31 26.31
N ASN A 72 -27.15 -3.21 25.40
CA ASN A 72 -27.40 -4.14 24.30
C ASN A 72 -28.21 -3.48 23.18
N GLU A 73 -28.34 -4.19 22.06
CA GLU A 73 -29.09 -3.75 20.89
C GLU A 73 -30.58 -3.52 21.18
N CYS A 74 -31.20 -4.32 22.06
CA CYS A 74 -32.59 -4.12 22.48
C CYS A 74 -32.79 -2.78 23.20
N GLU A 75 -31.86 -2.39 24.07
CA GLU A 75 -31.90 -1.09 24.74
C GLU A 75 -31.70 0.08 23.75
N LEU A 76 -30.90 -0.11 22.70
CA LEU A 76 -30.76 0.87 21.63
C LEU A 76 -32.08 1.01 20.86
N GLU A 77 -32.72 -0.09 20.47
CA GLU A 77 -34.01 -0.09 19.75
C GLU A 77 -35.12 0.58 20.56
N ILE A 78 -35.18 0.34 21.87
CA ILE A 78 -36.13 1.05 22.74
C ILE A 78 -35.84 2.55 22.73
N ALA A 79 -34.57 2.94 22.89
CA ALA A 79 -34.20 4.35 22.91
C ALA A 79 -34.50 5.05 21.59
N ASP A 80 -34.21 4.40 20.46
CA ASP A 80 -34.54 4.84 19.10
C ASP A 80 -36.06 5.02 18.92
N CYS A 81 -36.85 4.04 19.36
CA CYS A 81 -38.31 4.14 19.29
C CYS A 81 -38.85 5.30 20.15
N LEU A 82 -38.21 5.58 21.30
CA LEU A 82 -38.64 6.63 22.23
C LEU A 82 -38.21 8.04 21.82
N CYS A 83 -37.12 8.23 21.08
CA CYS A 83 -36.60 9.56 20.71
C CYS A 83 -37.32 10.22 19.53
N GLU A 84 -37.12 11.53 19.35
CA GLU A 84 -37.67 12.29 18.21
C GLU A 84 -36.79 12.21 16.95
N GLU A 85 -35.49 11.96 17.12
CA GLU A 85 -34.50 11.80 16.04
C GLU A 85 -34.03 10.34 15.99
N ASP A 86 -33.95 9.74 14.80
CA ASP A 86 -33.55 8.32 14.64
C ASP A 86 -32.14 8.06 15.21
N ILE A 87 -32.03 7.07 16.10
CA ILE A 87 -30.77 6.59 16.70
C ILE A 87 -30.41 5.26 16.05
N THR A 88 -29.44 5.28 15.14
CA THR A 88 -28.92 4.07 14.48
C THR A 88 -27.70 3.52 15.22
N LYS A 89 -27.50 2.20 15.19
CA LYS A 89 -26.24 1.59 15.65
C LYS A 89 -25.08 2.01 14.74
N VAL A 90 -24.02 2.57 15.33
CA VAL A 90 -22.78 2.93 14.63
C VAL A 90 -21.83 1.74 14.57
N HIS A 91 -21.58 1.10 15.71
CA HIS A 91 -20.74 -0.08 15.83
C HIS A 91 -21.11 -0.89 17.09
N ASP A 92 -20.68 -2.15 17.13
CA ASP A 92 -20.75 -2.97 18.34
C ASP A 92 -19.64 -2.56 19.32
N GLY A 93 -19.90 -2.70 20.62
CA GLY A 93 -19.03 -2.20 21.70
C GLY A 93 -19.44 -0.83 22.25
N PRO A 94 -18.81 -0.38 23.34
CA PRO A 94 -19.07 0.94 23.92
C PRO A 94 -18.58 2.07 22.99
N CYS A 95 -19.28 3.22 23.00
CA CYS A 95 -18.80 4.40 22.31
C CYS A 95 -17.42 4.81 22.82
N LYS A 96 -16.49 5.01 21.89
CA LYS A 96 -15.15 5.51 22.18
C LYS A 96 -15.15 7.05 22.08
N PRO A 97 -15.02 7.78 23.20
CA PRO A 97 -15.00 9.24 23.17
C PRO A 97 -13.81 9.74 22.35
N ASN A 98 -14.03 10.77 21.54
CA ASN A 98 -13.04 11.42 20.66
C ASN A 98 -12.60 10.65 19.39
N CYS A 99 -13.26 9.55 19.03
CA CYS A 99 -12.95 8.84 17.77
C CYS A 99 -13.50 9.55 16.53
N LEU A 100 -14.76 10.00 16.57
CA LEU A 100 -15.44 10.55 15.40
C LEU A 100 -15.10 12.03 15.23
N LYS A 101 -14.16 12.32 14.33
CA LYS A 101 -13.83 13.70 13.93
C LYS A 101 -14.57 14.07 12.64
N PRO A 102 -14.99 15.34 12.47
CA PRO A 102 -15.50 15.83 11.20
C PRO A 102 -14.44 15.71 10.11
N CYS A 103 -14.71 14.94 9.06
CA CYS A 103 -13.79 14.75 7.95
C CYS A 103 -14.15 15.64 6.75
N PRO A 104 -13.16 16.21 6.05
CA PRO A 104 -13.38 16.88 4.77
C PRO A 104 -13.99 15.91 3.74
N LEU A 105 -14.87 16.40 2.88
CA LEU A 105 -15.44 15.63 1.75
C LEU A 105 -14.48 15.55 0.55
N ILE A 106 -13.17 15.63 0.80
CA ILE A 106 -12.15 15.57 -0.25
C ILE A 106 -11.88 14.09 -0.56
N TYR A 107 -11.98 13.71 -1.82
CA TYR A 107 -11.68 12.36 -2.28
C TYR A 107 -10.18 12.23 -2.59
N ARG A 108 -9.43 11.61 -1.67
CA ARG A 108 -8.01 11.25 -1.78
C ARG A 108 -7.85 9.85 -1.17
N PRO A 109 -8.22 8.80 -1.91
CA PRO A 109 -8.45 7.48 -1.31
C PRO A 109 -7.18 6.88 -0.73
N VAL A 110 -7.35 6.03 0.28
CA VAL A 110 -6.27 5.25 0.90
C VAL A 110 -6.74 3.81 1.12
N CYS A 111 -5.82 2.85 1.06
CA CYS A 111 -6.09 1.45 1.34
C CYS A 111 -5.71 1.12 2.79
N GLY A 112 -6.67 0.63 3.58
CA GLY A 112 -6.45 0.15 4.94
C GLY A 112 -5.93 -1.29 4.99
N SER A 113 -5.29 -1.66 6.11
CA SER A 113 -4.80 -3.03 6.36
C SER A 113 -5.94 -4.04 6.49
N ASP A 114 -7.17 -3.57 6.68
CA ASP A 114 -8.41 -4.37 6.63
C ASP A 114 -8.92 -4.63 5.20
N GLY A 115 -8.15 -4.20 4.19
CA GLY A 115 -8.47 -4.36 2.77
C GLY A 115 -9.58 -3.44 2.27
N LYS A 116 -10.04 -2.47 3.08
CA LYS A 116 -11.06 -1.50 2.65
C LYS A 116 -10.43 -0.22 2.11
N THR A 117 -11.09 0.34 1.10
CA THR A 117 -10.75 1.66 0.57
C THR A 117 -11.50 2.74 1.35
N TYR A 118 -10.76 3.68 1.92
CA TYR A 118 -11.31 4.85 2.58
C TYR A 118 -11.21 6.05 1.64
N SER A 119 -12.23 6.91 1.60
CA SER A 119 -12.25 8.05 0.68
C SER A 119 -11.19 9.10 0.99
N ASN A 120 -10.69 9.13 2.23
CA ASN A 120 -9.51 9.88 2.66
C ASN A 120 -8.96 9.33 3.98
N GLU A 121 -7.78 9.82 4.35
CA GLU A 121 -7.04 9.41 5.56
C GLU A 121 -7.81 9.71 6.85
N CYS A 122 -8.56 10.82 6.92
CA CYS A 122 -9.41 11.12 8.09
C CYS A 122 -10.49 10.05 8.31
N LEU A 123 -11.09 9.54 7.23
CA LEU A 123 -12.08 8.47 7.33
C LEU A 123 -11.44 7.12 7.71
N LEU A 124 -10.19 6.89 7.31
CA LEU A 124 -9.41 5.75 7.80
C LEU A 124 -9.15 5.88 9.31
N GLU A 125 -8.70 7.04 9.79
CA GLU A 125 -8.47 7.28 11.23
C GLU A 125 -9.74 7.10 12.06
N ASN A 126 -10.88 7.60 11.57
CA ASN A 126 -12.16 7.38 12.24
C ASN A 126 -12.48 5.87 12.29
N ALA A 127 -12.27 5.13 11.21
CA ALA A 127 -12.55 3.70 11.17
C ALA A 127 -11.61 2.89 12.06
N ASP A 128 -10.31 3.18 12.03
CA ASP A 128 -9.28 2.61 12.92
C ASP A 128 -9.68 2.81 14.39
N CYS A 129 -10.02 4.05 14.76
CA CYS A 129 -10.42 4.37 16.12
C CYS A 129 -11.67 3.58 16.56
N LEU A 130 -12.64 3.35 15.66
CA LEU A 130 -13.86 2.58 15.95
C LEU A 130 -13.64 1.07 15.93
N SER A 131 -12.63 0.58 15.22
CA SER A 131 -12.32 -0.84 15.06
C SER A 131 -11.85 -1.49 16.37
N GLU A 132 -12.01 -2.81 16.48
CA GLU A 132 -11.39 -3.62 17.54
C GLU A 132 -9.94 -3.97 17.21
N GLU A 133 -9.61 -4.05 15.91
CA GLU A 133 -8.27 -4.31 15.38
C GLU A 133 -7.67 -3.03 14.80
N ASP A 134 -6.35 -2.85 14.95
CA ASP A 134 -5.64 -1.70 14.38
C ASP A 134 -5.71 -1.71 12.85
N ILE A 135 -6.28 -0.66 12.27
CA ILE A 135 -6.35 -0.43 10.82
C ILE A 135 -5.29 0.60 10.44
N THR A 136 -4.20 0.12 9.86
CA THR A 136 -3.11 0.98 9.38
C THR A 136 -3.26 1.26 7.89
N LYS A 137 -2.72 2.39 7.43
CA LYS A 137 -2.65 2.69 5.99
C LYS A 137 -1.59 1.80 5.33
N VAL A 138 -1.99 1.01 4.34
CA VAL A 138 -1.09 0.18 3.53
C VAL A 138 -0.43 1.01 2.44
N HIS A 139 -1.24 1.71 1.65
CA HIS A 139 -0.77 2.60 0.58
C HIS A 139 -1.81 3.69 0.27
N ASP A 140 -1.35 4.76 -0.39
CA ASP A 140 -2.25 5.76 -0.96
C ASP A 140 -2.94 5.21 -2.22
N GLY A 141 -4.16 5.63 -2.49
CA GLY A 141 -5.01 5.09 -3.55
C GLY A 141 -6.02 4.04 -3.07
N PRO A 142 -6.95 3.61 -3.92
CA PRO A 142 -7.90 2.56 -3.60
C PRO A 142 -7.22 1.19 -3.47
N CYS A 143 -7.75 0.32 -2.61
CA CYS A 143 -7.27 -1.05 -2.50
C CYS A 143 -7.43 -1.77 -3.83
N LYS A 144 -6.35 -2.41 -4.28
CA LYS A 144 -6.35 -3.24 -5.49
C LYS A 144 -6.40 -4.72 -5.09
N PRO A 145 -7.54 -5.40 -5.30
CA PRO A 145 -7.63 -6.82 -4.98
C PRO A 145 -6.62 -7.63 -5.79
N ASN A 146 -6.00 -8.64 -5.15
CA ASN A 146 -4.98 -9.55 -5.70
C ASN A 146 -3.53 -9.03 -5.83
N CYS A 147 -3.22 -7.81 -5.39
CA CYS A 147 -1.83 -7.33 -5.36
C CYS A 147 -1.03 -7.83 -4.14
N LEU A 148 -1.69 -7.97 -2.99
CA LEU A 148 -1.03 -8.29 -1.71
C LEU A 148 -0.84 -9.80 -1.53
N LYS A 149 0.17 -10.37 -2.21
CA LYS A 149 0.63 -11.75 -1.98
C LYS A 149 1.76 -11.74 -0.96
N PRO A 150 1.86 -12.72 -0.03
CA PRO A 150 2.99 -12.79 0.88
C PRO A 150 4.30 -13.02 0.10
N CYS A 151 5.26 -12.11 0.24
CA CYS A 151 6.62 -12.32 -0.25
C CYS A 151 7.44 -13.10 0.79
N GLN A 152 8.40 -13.89 0.31
CA GLN A 152 9.43 -14.44 1.18
C GLN A 152 10.44 -13.35 1.52
N GLU A 153 10.93 -13.32 2.76
CA GLU A 153 11.97 -12.37 3.21
C GLU A 153 13.37 -12.78 2.72
N ILE A 154 13.51 -12.91 1.41
CA ILE A 154 14.78 -13.18 0.74
C ILE A 154 15.32 -11.86 0.20
N TYR A 155 16.53 -11.49 0.59
CA TYR A 155 17.20 -10.30 0.08
C TYR A 155 17.95 -10.62 -1.23
N ARG A 156 17.36 -10.24 -2.36
CA ARG A 156 17.90 -10.33 -3.73
C ARG A 156 17.47 -9.07 -4.49
N PRO A 157 18.12 -7.92 -4.25
CA PRO A 157 17.56 -6.64 -4.61
C PRO A 157 17.40 -6.47 -6.12
N VAL A 158 16.44 -5.64 -6.51
CA VAL A 158 16.20 -5.25 -7.91
C VAL A 158 15.97 -3.74 -8.01
N CYS A 159 16.37 -3.12 -9.12
CA CYS A 159 16.13 -1.72 -9.38
C CYS A 159 14.88 -1.54 -10.25
N GLY A 160 13.89 -0.77 -9.76
CA GLY A 160 12.68 -0.42 -10.52
C GLY A 160 12.89 0.78 -11.43
N SER A 161 12.02 0.92 -12.44
CA SER A 161 12.02 2.05 -13.40
C SER A 161 11.79 3.41 -12.73
N ASN A 162 11.20 3.42 -11.53
CA ASN A 162 11.05 4.58 -10.66
C ASN A 162 12.33 4.95 -9.89
N GLY A 163 13.46 4.26 -10.14
CA GLY A 163 14.74 4.50 -9.47
C GLY A 163 14.79 4.04 -8.02
N LYS A 164 13.81 3.24 -7.56
CA LYS A 164 13.78 2.67 -6.20
C LYS A 164 14.35 1.24 -6.21
N THR A 165 15.16 0.94 -5.20
CA THR A 165 15.61 -0.43 -4.92
C THR A 165 14.54 -1.18 -4.12
N TYR A 166 14.18 -2.37 -4.59
CA TYR A 166 13.28 -3.29 -3.91
C TYR A 166 14.10 -4.47 -3.36
N SER A 167 13.71 -4.99 -2.19
CA SER A 167 14.45 -6.07 -1.51
C SER A 167 14.49 -7.37 -2.32
N ASN A 168 13.47 -7.61 -3.14
CA ASN A 168 13.40 -8.70 -4.11
C ASN A 168 12.37 -8.39 -5.21
N GLU A 169 12.30 -9.28 -6.20
CA GLU A 169 11.39 -9.16 -7.34
C GLU A 169 9.91 -9.21 -6.92
N CYS A 170 9.55 -10.01 -5.91
CA CYS A 170 8.18 -10.05 -5.38
C CYS A 170 7.76 -8.70 -4.79
N GLU A 171 8.64 -8.02 -4.03
CA GLU A 171 8.37 -6.68 -3.51
C GLU A 171 8.23 -5.63 -4.62
N LEU A 172 8.96 -5.79 -5.74
CA LEU A 172 8.79 -4.95 -6.93
C LEU A 172 7.43 -5.22 -7.58
N GLU A 173 7.01 -6.47 -7.75
CA GLU A 173 5.71 -6.84 -8.33
C GLU A 173 4.53 -6.32 -7.49
N ILE A 174 4.63 -6.37 -6.16
CA ILE A 174 3.62 -5.76 -5.29
C ILE A 174 3.58 -4.25 -5.51
N ALA A 175 4.74 -3.60 -5.51
CA ALA A 175 4.80 -2.15 -5.70
C ALA A 175 4.26 -1.71 -7.06
N ASP A 176 4.63 -2.40 -8.14
CA ASP A 176 4.10 -2.22 -9.49
C ASP A 176 2.58 -2.35 -9.49
N CYS A 177 2.06 -3.43 -8.91
CA CYS A 177 0.63 -3.67 -8.81
C CYS A 177 -0.11 -2.56 -8.04
N LEU A 178 0.49 -2.02 -6.97
CA LEU A 178 -0.10 -0.98 -6.12
C LEU A 178 0.00 0.43 -6.72
N CYS A 179 0.98 0.71 -7.57
CA CYS A 179 1.21 2.04 -8.14
C CYS A 179 0.24 2.43 -9.27
N GLU A 180 0.08 3.72 -9.52
CA GLU A 180 -0.72 4.22 -10.65
C GLU A 180 0.03 4.11 -11.99
N GLU A 181 1.36 4.24 -11.95
CA GLU A 181 2.26 4.08 -13.09
C GLU A 181 3.01 2.74 -13.00
N ASP A 182 3.15 2.06 -14.14
CA ASP A 182 3.83 0.77 -14.23
C ASP A 182 5.32 0.88 -13.84
N ILE A 183 5.75 0.04 -12.90
CA ILE A 183 7.12 -0.09 -12.43
C ILE A 183 7.72 -1.37 -12.99
N THR A 184 8.56 -1.24 -14.01
CA THR A 184 9.29 -2.36 -14.59
C THR A 184 10.65 -2.54 -13.93
N LYS A 185 11.12 -3.78 -13.80
CA LYS A 185 12.52 -4.05 -13.41
C LYS A 185 13.49 -3.52 -14.47
N VAL A 186 14.44 -2.67 -14.05
CA VAL A 186 15.50 -2.13 -14.91
C VAL A 186 16.69 -3.09 -14.96
N HIS A 187 17.16 -3.53 -13.79
CA HIS A 187 18.25 -4.51 -13.65
C HIS A 187 18.19 -5.19 -12.28
N ASP A 188 18.86 -6.34 -12.16
CA ASP A 188 19.08 -7.00 -10.88
C ASP A 188 20.16 -6.24 -10.08
N GLY A 189 20.03 -6.25 -8.75
CA GLY A 189 20.86 -5.46 -7.84
C GLY A 189 20.20 -4.13 -7.42
N PRO A 190 20.79 -3.42 -6.44
CA PRO A 190 20.29 -2.12 -6.00
C PRO A 190 20.48 -1.05 -7.08
N CYS A 191 19.58 -0.07 -7.12
CA CYS A 191 19.73 1.08 -8.02
C CYS A 191 21.05 1.81 -7.75
N LYS A 192 21.82 2.04 -8.82
CA LYS A 192 23.06 2.81 -8.79
C LYS A 192 22.82 4.21 -9.35
N PRO A 193 22.71 5.25 -8.50
CA PRO A 193 22.51 6.61 -8.97
C PRO A 193 23.69 7.06 -9.85
N ASN A 194 23.39 7.80 -10.91
CA ASN A 194 24.35 8.31 -11.91
C ASN A 194 24.95 7.28 -12.89
N CYS A 195 24.53 6.01 -12.86
CA CYS A 195 24.96 5.04 -13.87
C CYS A 195 24.19 5.16 -15.18
N LEU A 196 22.87 5.37 -15.13
CA LEU A 196 22.03 5.41 -16.31
C LEU A 196 22.02 6.81 -16.92
N LYS A 197 22.87 7.02 -17.93
CA LYS A 197 22.89 8.25 -18.73
C LYS A 197 22.04 8.08 -19.99
N PRO A 198 21.39 9.15 -20.49
CA PRO A 198 20.72 9.11 -21.79
C PRO A 198 21.72 8.81 -22.90
N CYS A 199 21.53 7.69 -23.60
CA CYS A 199 22.38 7.31 -24.72
C CYS A 199 21.73 7.69 -26.06
N PRO A 200 22.51 8.15 -27.05
CA PRO A 200 22.01 8.36 -28.39
C PRO A 200 21.55 7.02 -29.01
N LEU A 201 20.48 7.03 -29.80
CA LEU A 201 19.97 5.85 -30.50
C LEU A 201 20.78 5.50 -31.76
N ILE A 202 22.06 5.86 -31.78
CA ILE A 202 22.96 5.59 -32.90
C ILE A 202 23.48 4.16 -32.77
N TYR A 203 23.32 3.37 -33.81
CA TYR A 203 23.86 2.00 -33.87
C TYR A 203 25.32 2.03 -34.35
N ARG A 204 26.26 1.85 -33.41
CA ARG A 204 27.71 1.72 -33.62
C ARG A 204 28.21 0.65 -32.65
N PRO A 205 27.98 -0.64 -32.96
CA PRO A 205 28.07 -1.70 -31.97
C PRO A 205 29.48 -1.87 -31.43
N VAL A 206 29.60 -2.35 -30.19
CA VAL A 206 30.86 -2.70 -29.53
C VAL A 206 30.71 -4.04 -28.81
N CYS A 207 31.79 -4.82 -28.74
CA CYS A 207 31.83 -6.07 -28.00
C CYS A 207 32.40 -5.84 -26.60
N GLY A 208 31.63 -6.19 -25.56
CA GLY A 208 32.08 -6.14 -24.17
C GLY A 208 32.89 -7.37 -23.76
N SER A 209 33.66 -7.24 -22.68
CA SER A 209 34.43 -8.34 -22.09
C SER A 209 33.55 -9.43 -21.49
N ASP A 210 32.26 -9.13 -21.27
CA ASP A 210 31.21 -10.08 -20.89
C ASP A 210 30.67 -10.89 -22.09
N GLY A 211 31.23 -10.68 -23.29
CA GLY A 211 30.83 -11.36 -24.52
C GLY A 211 29.50 -10.86 -25.10
N LYS A 212 28.94 -9.76 -24.58
CA LYS A 212 27.72 -9.16 -25.13
C LYS A 212 28.03 -8.05 -26.12
N THR A 213 27.20 -7.99 -27.16
CA THR A 213 27.20 -6.87 -28.11
C THR A 213 26.34 -5.75 -27.57
N TYR A 214 26.90 -4.56 -27.45
CA TYR A 214 26.18 -3.35 -27.10
C TYR A 214 25.96 -2.50 -28.35
N SER A 215 24.78 -1.92 -28.51
CA SER A 215 24.45 -1.14 -29.72
C SER A 215 25.32 0.11 -29.90
N ASN A 216 25.91 0.62 -28.83
CA ASN A 216 26.94 1.65 -28.84
C ASN A 216 27.73 1.67 -27.52
N GLU A 217 28.84 2.41 -27.52
CA GLU A 217 29.75 2.56 -26.37
C GLU A 217 29.07 3.15 -25.13
N CYS A 218 28.14 4.10 -25.29
CA CYS A 218 27.37 4.63 -24.15
C CYS A 218 26.55 3.55 -23.45
N LEU A 219 25.95 2.62 -24.21
CA LEU A 219 25.19 1.51 -23.64
C LEU A 219 26.12 0.48 -22.97
N LEU A 220 27.35 0.32 -23.45
CA LEU A 220 28.37 -0.48 -22.76
C LEU A 220 28.74 0.18 -21.42
N GLU A 221 29.01 1.49 -21.40
CA GLU A 221 29.33 2.23 -20.17
C GLU A 221 28.21 2.17 -19.14
N ASN A 222 26.94 2.30 -19.57
CA ASN A 222 25.80 2.12 -18.70
C ASN A 222 25.78 0.70 -18.11
N ALA A 223 26.01 -0.33 -18.93
CA ALA A 223 26.01 -1.71 -18.49
C ALA A 223 27.17 -2.04 -17.54
N ASP A 224 28.38 -1.54 -17.83
CA ASP A 224 29.55 -1.62 -16.96
C ASP A 224 29.26 -1.02 -15.58
N CYS A 225 28.73 0.20 -15.55
CA CYS A 225 28.38 0.87 -14.30
C CYS A 225 27.33 0.09 -13.49
N LEU A 226 26.38 -0.55 -14.16
CA LEU A 226 25.35 -1.39 -13.53
C LEU A 226 25.87 -2.75 -13.07
N SER A 227 26.85 -3.32 -13.74
CA SER A 227 27.43 -4.62 -13.45
C SER A 227 28.18 -4.66 -12.10
N GLU A 228 28.28 -5.84 -11.49
CA GLU A 228 29.19 -6.08 -10.35
C GLU A 228 30.64 -6.36 -10.81
N GLU A 229 30.80 -6.83 -12.05
CA GLU A 229 32.08 -7.09 -12.70
C GLU A 229 32.40 -5.98 -13.71
N ASP A 230 33.69 -5.60 -13.82
CA ASP A 230 34.15 -4.62 -14.82
C ASP A 230 33.93 -5.15 -16.25
N ILE A 231 33.09 -4.46 -17.01
CA ILE A 231 32.82 -4.72 -18.43
C ILE A 231 33.60 -3.71 -19.27
N THR A 232 34.69 -4.17 -19.87
CA THR A 232 35.53 -3.34 -20.75
C THR A 232 35.21 -3.61 -22.22
N LYS A 233 35.43 -2.62 -23.09
CA LYS A 233 35.34 -2.83 -24.54
C LYS A 233 36.49 -3.70 -25.02
N VAL A 234 36.17 -4.83 -25.67
CA VAL A 234 37.14 -5.74 -26.29
C VAL A 234 37.52 -5.23 -27.68
N HIS A 235 36.52 -4.95 -28.52
CA HIS A 235 36.71 -4.40 -29.87
C HIS A 235 35.45 -3.65 -30.34
N ASP A 236 35.62 -2.81 -31.37
CA ASP A 236 34.50 -2.18 -32.07
C ASP A 236 33.83 -3.21 -33.02
N GLY A 237 32.51 -3.13 -33.18
CA GLY A 237 31.70 -4.12 -33.88
C GLY A 237 30.99 -5.11 -32.94
N PRO A 238 30.07 -5.93 -33.47
CA PRO A 238 29.38 -6.95 -32.70
C PRO A 238 30.33 -8.09 -32.27
N CYS A 239 30.07 -8.70 -31.12
CA CYS A 239 30.81 -9.87 -30.69
C CYS A 239 30.65 -11.02 -31.68
N LYS A 240 31.77 -11.63 -32.05
CA LYS A 240 31.80 -12.81 -32.91
C LYS A 240 31.93 -14.08 -32.05
N PRO A 241 30.86 -14.90 -31.93
CA PRO A 241 30.96 -16.15 -31.20
C PRO A 241 32.00 -17.06 -31.87
N ASN A 242 32.87 -17.70 -31.06
CA ASN A 242 33.98 -18.60 -31.43
C ASN A 242 35.35 -17.98 -31.71
N CYS A 243 35.50 -16.65 -31.66
CA CYS A 243 36.82 -16.02 -31.81
C CYS A 243 37.64 -16.00 -30.51
N LEU A 244 36.97 -15.85 -29.36
CA LEU A 244 37.64 -15.70 -28.07
C LEU A 244 38.02 -17.09 -27.51
N LYS A 245 39.32 -17.41 -27.54
CA LYS A 245 39.90 -18.65 -26.98
C LYS A 245 40.97 -18.30 -25.93
N PRO A 246 41.20 -19.14 -24.91
CA PRO A 246 42.28 -18.90 -23.94
C PRO A 246 43.66 -18.98 -24.63
N CYS A 247 44.38 -17.87 -24.69
CA CYS A 247 45.76 -17.85 -25.20
C CYS A 247 46.81 -18.04 -24.09
N PRO A 248 47.90 -18.79 -24.34
CA PRO A 248 49.05 -18.83 -23.44
C PRO A 248 49.65 -17.43 -23.25
N LYS A 249 50.02 -17.08 -22.01
CA LYS A 249 50.72 -15.81 -21.69
C LYS A 249 52.23 -15.88 -21.99
N ILE A 250 52.58 -16.40 -23.17
CA ILE A 250 53.96 -16.53 -23.64
C ILE A 250 54.22 -15.40 -24.63
N TYR A 251 55.25 -14.59 -24.40
CA TYR A 251 55.62 -13.51 -25.32
C TYR A 251 56.53 -14.06 -26.43
N ARG A 252 55.96 -14.24 -27.63
CA ARG A 252 56.63 -14.64 -28.88
C ARG A 252 56.04 -13.80 -30.01
N PRO A 253 56.46 -12.54 -30.14
CA PRO A 253 55.71 -11.55 -30.90
C PRO A 253 55.67 -11.88 -32.39
N VAL A 254 54.59 -11.46 -33.05
CA VAL A 254 54.38 -11.59 -34.50
C VAL A 254 53.86 -10.27 -35.08
N CYS A 255 54.24 -9.95 -36.31
CA CYS A 255 53.74 -8.79 -37.04
C CYS A 255 52.57 -9.20 -37.92
N GLY A 256 51.41 -8.55 -37.75
CA GLY A 256 50.22 -8.75 -38.57
C GLY A 256 50.24 -7.90 -39.84
N SER A 257 49.41 -8.29 -40.83
CA SER A 257 49.23 -7.55 -42.09
C SER A 257 48.60 -6.17 -41.88
N ASP A 258 48.00 -5.93 -40.72
CA ASP A 258 47.47 -4.64 -40.27
C ASP A 258 48.55 -3.71 -39.67
N GLY A 259 49.82 -4.14 -39.70
CA GLY A 259 50.96 -3.39 -39.16
C GLY A 259 51.04 -3.38 -37.63
N LYS A 260 50.23 -4.18 -36.93
CA LYS A 260 50.30 -4.30 -35.46
C LYS A 260 51.16 -5.48 -35.01
N THR A 261 51.82 -5.28 -33.88
CA THR A 261 52.56 -6.36 -33.19
C THR A 261 51.65 -7.05 -32.19
N TYR A 262 51.53 -8.37 -32.31
CA TYR A 262 50.78 -9.21 -31.38
C TYR A 262 51.74 -9.97 -30.48
N SER A 263 51.38 -10.14 -29.20
CA SER A 263 52.23 -10.80 -28.19
C SER A 263 52.57 -12.26 -28.52
N ASN A 264 51.70 -12.94 -29.26
CA ASN A 264 51.92 -14.26 -29.83
C ASN A 264 50.93 -14.56 -30.96
N GLU A 265 51.15 -15.67 -31.67
CA GLU A 265 50.33 -16.12 -32.79
C GLU A 265 48.86 -16.37 -32.40
N CYS A 266 48.60 -16.90 -31.20
CA CYS A 266 47.23 -17.05 -30.70
C CYS A 266 46.50 -15.70 -30.57
N GLN A 267 47.20 -14.65 -30.12
CA GLN A 267 46.63 -13.29 -30.06
C GLN A 267 46.41 -12.70 -31.46
N LEU A 268 47.25 -13.04 -32.44
CA LEU A 268 47.04 -12.67 -33.84
C LEU A 268 45.81 -13.39 -34.41
N GLU A 269 45.64 -14.70 -34.16
CA GLU A 269 44.46 -15.46 -34.61
C GLU A 269 43.14 -14.92 -34.02
N ILE A 270 43.16 -14.51 -32.75
CA ILE A 270 42.01 -13.83 -32.14
C ILE A 270 41.76 -12.51 -32.87
N ALA A 271 42.78 -11.69 -33.08
CA ALA A 271 42.62 -10.41 -33.75
C ALA A 271 42.13 -10.53 -35.20
N ASP A 272 42.64 -11.51 -35.95
CA ASP A 272 42.18 -11.89 -37.28
C ASP A 272 40.69 -12.26 -37.26
N CYS A 273 40.30 -13.18 -36.38
CA CYS A 273 38.92 -13.60 -36.25
C CYS A 273 37.99 -12.44 -35.89
N LEU A 274 38.43 -11.52 -35.04
CA LEU A 274 37.65 -10.34 -34.61
C LEU A 274 37.60 -9.23 -35.68
N SER A 275 38.63 -9.11 -36.53
CA SER A 275 38.74 -8.07 -37.57
C SER A 275 37.70 -8.23 -38.69
N GLU A 276 37.32 -7.12 -39.34
CA GLU A 276 36.51 -7.16 -40.58
C GLU A 276 37.36 -7.49 -41.82
N GLU A 277 38.67 -7.23 -41.75
CA GLU A 277 39.66 -7.55 -42.78
C GLU A 277 40.57 -8.68 -42.32
N ASP A 278 40.99 -9.56 -43.23
CA ASP A 278 41.90 -10.66 -42.92
C ASP A 278 43.25 -10.13 -42.39
N VAL A 279 43.57 -10.45 -41.13
CA VAL A 279 44.84 -10.13 -40.49
C VAL A 279 45.72 -11.37 -40.48
N THR A 280 46.59 -11.47 -41.48
CA THR A 280 47.52 -12.58 -41.60
C THR A 280 48.88 -12.24 -40.98
N LYS A 281 49.63 -13.26 -40.56
CA LYS A 281 51.00 -13.06 -40.10
C LYS A 281 51.92 -12.69 -41.26
N VAL A 282 52.58 -11.53 -41.18
CA VAL A 282 53.58 -11.08 -42.16
C VAL A 282 54.94 -11.71 -41.86
N HIS A 283 55.40 -11.60 -40.61
CA HIS A 283 56.66 -12.22 -40.17
C HIS A 283 56.67 -12.43 -38.65
N ASP A 284 57.55 -13.31 -38.18
CA ASP A 284 57.81 -13.46 -36.75
C ASP A 284 58.63 -12.26 -36.22
N GLY A 285 58.41 -11.86 -34.98
CA GLY A 285 58.97 -10.64 -34.38
C GLY A 285 58.03 -9.43 -34.47
N PRO A 286 58.37 -8.33 -33.77
CA PRO A 286 57.56 -7.10 -33.79
C PRO A 286 57.62 -6.39 -35.15
N CYS A 287 56.55 -5.70 -35.53
CA CYS A 287 56.53 -4.84 -36.71
C CYS A 287 57.59 -3.73 -36.58
N SER A 288 58.26 -3.42 -37.69
CA SER A 288 59.15 -2.26 -37.78
C SER A 288 58.31 -1.01 -37.98
N ARG A 289 58.60 0.06 -37.22
CA ARG A 289 57.98 1.39 -37.40
C ARG A 289 58.37 2.02 -38.73
#